data_AF-A0A433V5B5-F1
#
_entry.id   AF-A0A433V5B5-F1
#
_cell.length_a   1.000
_cell.length_b   1.000
_cell.length_c   1.000
_cell.angle_alpha   90.00
_cell.angle_beta   90.00
_cell.angle_gamma   90.00
#
_symmetry.space_group_name_H-M   'P 1'
#
loop_
_entity.id
_entity.type
_entity.pdbx_description
1 polymer ?
#
loop_
_entity_poly.entity_id
_entity_poly.type
_entity_poly.pdbx_seq_one_letter_code
_entity_poly.pdbx_strand_id
1 'polypeptide(L)'
;MLGGSIAREVYAADFASKNAKIPVLISQGSQEPCILSIFKRKRAILSNIWLEKCANSTFDNFFYSLPILESWKARKIKLITSHSHLPRAKWMAQIIFGAHGIWVEFDVVQEQGVPGNQESPFKTALDIIRSFAWALWSHFQHPQCANVINLKDVNLDAWRQTGYKCEREVGIESIDEQK
;
A
#
# COMPACT_ATOMS: atom_id res chain seq x y z
N MET A 1 -0.61 0.10 3.43
CA MET A 1 -1.32 -0.87 2.58
C MET A 1 -0.51 -1.07 1.32
N LEU A 2 -0.26 -2.32 0.92
CA LEU A 2 0.37 -2.63 -0.36
C LEU A 2 -0.66 -2.64 -1.48
N GLY A 3 -0.34 -2.03 -2.62
CA GLY A 3 -1.18 -1.99 -3.82
C GLY A 3 -1.60 -3.36 -4.34
N GLY A 4 -2.77 -3.42 -4.96
CA GLY A 4 -3.34 -4.61 -5.58
C GLY A 4 -4.85 -4.48 -5.77
N SER A 5 -5.68 -5.35 -5.19
CA SER A 5 -7.13 -5.31 -5.44
C SER A 5 -7.85 -4.14 -4.75
N ILE A 6 -9.01 -3.76 -5.30
CA ILE A 6 -9.93 -2.80 -4.66
C ILE A 6 -10.34 -3.25 -3.25
N ALA A 7 -10.46 -4.56 -2.99
CA ALA A 7 -10.90 -5.05 -1.68
C ALA A 7 -9.95 -4.59 -0.56
N ARG A 8 -8.63 -4.54 -0.83
CA ARG A 8 -7.65 -3.98 0.11
C ARG A 8 -7.83 -2.49 0.35
N GLU A 9 -8.18 -1.73 -0.68
CA GLU A 9 -8.41 -0.29 -0.59
C GLU A 9 -9.67 0.02 0.21
N VAL A 10 -10.76 -0.72 -0.02
CA VAL A 10 -12.01 -0.62 0.75
C VAL A 10 -11.76 -0.97 2.21
N TYR A 11 -11.02 -2.05 2.48
CA TYR A 11 -10.65 -2.44 3.84
C TYR A 11 -9.78 -1.36 4.51
N ALA A 12 -8.77 -0.83 3.81
CA ALA A 12 -7.92 0.23 4.33
C ALA A 12 -8.70 1.52 4.63
N ALA A 13 -9.69 1.85 3.80
CA ALA A 13 -10.57 2.99 4.01
C ALA A 13 -11.47 2.83 5.24
N ASP A 14 -12.05 1.64 5.44
CA ASP A 14 -12.82 1.30 6.63
C ASP A 14 -11.96 1.28 7.91
N PHE A 15 -10.74 0.74 7.81
CA PHE A 15 -9.78 0.80 8.91
C PHE A 15 -9.44 2.25 9.28
N ALA A 16 -9.17 3.10 8.28
CA ALA A 16 -8.80 4.50 8.47
C ALA A 16 -9.94 5.33 9.09
N SER A 17 -11.20 5.07 8.69
CA SER A 17 -12.36 5.78 9.23
C SER A 17 -12.57 5.46 10.71
N LYS A 18 -12.33 4.22 11.13
CA LYS A 18 -12.39 3.78 12.53
C LYS A 18 -11.18 4.21 13.35
N ASN A 19 -10.04 4.47 12.71
CA ASN A 19 -8.76 4.77 13.36
C ASN A 19 -8.18 6.11 12.90
N ALA A 20 -8.97 7.18 13.03
CA ALA A 20 -8.64 8.53 12.58
C ALA A 20 -7.27 9.06 13.02
N LYS A 21 -6.70 8.59 14.12
CA LYS A 21 -5.39 9.05 14.65
C LYS A 21 -4.18 8.38 13.99
N ILE A 22 -4.38 7.31 13.23
CA ILE A 22 -3.31 6.52 12.63
C ILE A 22 -3.11 6.97 11.18
N PRO A 23 -1.95 7.51 10.81
CA PRO A 23 -1.63 7.81 9.41
C PRO A 23 -1.63 6.53 8.57
N VAL A 24 -2.18 6.61 7.37
CA VAL A 24 -2.23 5.49 6.43
C VAL A 24 -1.39 5.81 5.21
N LEU A 25 -0.40 4.98 4.94
CA LEU A 25 0.37 5.00 3.70
C LEU A 25 -0.18 3.94 2.74
N ILE A 26 -0.53 4.33 1.53
CA ILE A 26 -0.92 3.44 0.42
C ILE A 26 0.23 3.45 -0.58
N SER A 27 0.89 2.30 -0.75
CA SER A 27 1.98 2.15 -1.72
C SER A 27 1.42 1.60 -3.03
N GLN A 28 1.67 2.33 -4.10
CA GLN A 28 1.10 2.24 -5.44
C GLN A 28 -0.44 2.36 -5.49
N GLY A 29 -1.18 1.32 -5.11
CA GLY A 29 -2.65 1.28 -5.20
C GLY A 29 -3.23 1.64 -6.57
N SER A 30 -4.54 1.87 -6.60
CA SER A 30 -5.29 2.35 -7.76
C SER A 30 -4.94 3.79 -8.14
N GLN A 31 -5.54 4.29 -9.22
CA GLN A 31 -5.45 5.70 -9.60
C GLN A 31 -5.97 6.60 -8.46
N GLU A 32 -5.36 7.77 -8.30
CA GLU A 32 -5.63 8.69 -7.17
C GLU A 32 -7.13 9.06 -7.03
N PRO A 33 -7.88 9.34 -8.12
CA PRO A 33 -9.32 9.62 -8.01
C PRO A 33 -10.12 8.44 -7.47
N CYS A 34 -9.69 7.21 -7.76
CA CYS A 34 -10.38 5.99 -7.33
C CYS A 34 -10.19 5.76 -5.84
N ILE A 35 -8.94 5.88 -5.36
CA ILE A 35 -8.64 5.83 -3.92
C ILE A 35 -9.39 6.95 -3.19
N LEU A 36 -9.37 8.18 -3.74
CA LEU A 36 -10.07 9.32 -3.17
C LEU A 36 -11.58 9.04 -3.02
N SER A 37 -12.21 8.47 -4.05
CA SER A 37 -13.62 8.09 -4.01
C SER A 37 -13.91 7.10 -2.88
N ILE A 38 -13.12 6.02 -2.77
CA ILE A 38 -13.30 4.97 -1.76
C ILE A 38 -13.18 5.55 -0.34
N PHE A 39 -12.12 6.31 -0.07
CA PHE A 39 -11.87 6.89 1.25
C PHE A 39 -12.89 7.97 1.63
N LYS A 40 -13.38 8.76 0.67
CA LYS A 40 -14.49 9.71 0.88
C LYS A 40 -15.78 8.99 1.29
N ARG A 41 -16.14 7.91 0.58
CA ARG A 41 -17.35 7.12 0.88
C ARG A 41 -17.32 6.51 2.28
N LYS A 42 -16.17 6.00 2.71
CA LYS A 42 -15.98 5.48 4.07
C LYS A 42 -15.78 6.58 5.13
N ARG A 43 -15.86 7.86 4.76
CA ARG A 43 -15.72 9.02 5.66
C ARG A 43 -14.39 9.04 6.42
N ALA A 44 -13.31 8.60 5.77
CA ALA A 44 -11.97 8.66 6.35
C ALA A 44 -11.43 10.10 6.35
N ILE A 45 -10.56 10.43 7.32
CA ILE A 45 -9.88 11.72 7.38
C ILE A 45 -8.79 11.76 6.30
N LEU A 46 -9.10 12.38 5.16
CA LEU A 46 -8.23 12.39 3.98
C LEU A 46 -6.83 12.96 4.24
N SER A 47 -6.71 13.92 5.18
CA SER A 47 -5.41 14.50 5.53
C SER A 47 -4.44 13.51 6.19
N ASN A 48 -4.95 12.38 6.69
CA ASN A 48 -4.13 11.34 7.30
C ASN A 48 -3.80 10.21 6.32
N ILE A 49 -4.19 10.33 5.06
CA ILE A 49 -3.96 9.32 4.03
C ILE A 49 -2.93 9.84 3.05
N TRP A 50 -1.88 9.05 2.83
CA TRP A 50 -0.77 9.37 1.95
C TRP A 50 -0.61 8.29 0.89
N LEU A 51 -0.31 8.72 -0.33
CA LEU A 51 -0.09 7.86 -1.49
C LEU A 51 1.39 7.92 -1.86
N GLU A 52 2.03 6.77 -1.97
CA GLU A 52 3.36 6.60 -2.58
C GLU A 52 3.14 5.97 -3.96
N LYS A 53 3.60 6.61 -5.03
CA LYS A 53 3.27 6.24 -6.43
C LYS A 53 4.49 5.89 -7.29
N CYS A 54 5.62 5.58 -6.67
CA CYS A 54 6.87 5.22 -7.34
C CYS A 54 7.08 3.70 -7.47
N ALA A 55 6.40 2.91 -6.65
CA ALA A 55 6.60 1.47 -6.60
C ALA A 55 6.06 0.72 -7.83
N ASN A 56 6.90 -0.13 -8.43
CA ASN A 56 6.55 -0.99 -9.58
C ASN A 56 6.71 -2.49 -9.30
N SER A 57 7.15 -2.84 -8.09
CA SER A 57 7.35 -4.22 -7.66
C SER A 57 7.05 -4.37 -6.18
N THR A 58 6.98 -5.62 -5.70
CA THR A 58 6.77 -5.85 -4.27
C THR A 58 7.89 -5.23 -3.45
N PHE A 59 9.14 -5.39 -3.87
CA PHE A 59 10.30 -4.76 -3.24
C PHE A 59 10.17 -3.23 -3.21
N ASP A 60 9.81 -2.60 -4.34
CA ASP A 60 9.75 -1.14 -4.42
C ASP A 60 8.73 -0.56 -3.43
N ASN A 61 7.63 -1.29 -3.15
CA ASN A 61 6.66 -0.87 -2.15
C ASN A 61 7.32 -0.66 -0.77
N PHE A 62 8.17 -1.59 -0.33
CA PHE A 62 8.87 -1.49 0.96
C PHE A 62 9.98 -0.46 0.89
N PHE A 63 10.73 -0.48 -0.20
CA PHE A 63 11.86 0.38 -0.45
C PHE A 63 11.50 1.86 -0.43
N TYR A 64 10.43 2.27 -1.12
CA TYR A 64 9.96 3.66 -1.09
C TYR A 64 9.12 4.01 0.14
N SER A 65 8.47 3.03 0.78
CA SER A 65 7.75 3.26 2.02
C SER A 65 8.68 3.49 3.21
N LEU A 66 9.86 2.86 3.24
CA LEU A 66 10.81 2.94 4.36
C LEU A 66 11.15 4.40 4.75
N PRO A 67 11.69 5.26 3.85
CA PRO A 67 12.05 6.61 4.23
C PRO A 67 10.84 7.45 4.70
N ILE A 68 9.64 7.18 4.17
CA ILE A 68 8.40 7.83 4.60
C ILE A 68 8.08 7.42 6.05
N LEU A 69 8.11 6.12 6.35
CA LEU A 69 7.84 5.59 7.69
C LEU A 69 8.89 6.05 8.72
N GLU A 70 10.17 6.14 8.33
CA GLU A 70 11.23 6.70 9.17
C GLU A 70 11.00 8.19 9.45
N SER A 71 10.59 8.98 8.45
CA SER A 71 10.26 10.39 8.64
C SER A 71 9.09 10.59 9.62
N TRP A 72 8.16 9.64 9.65
CA TRP A 72 7.05 9.59 10.60
C TRP A 72 7.46 9.04 11.97
N LYS A 73 8.73 8.64 12.13
CA LYS A 73 9.28 7.99 13.34
C LYS A 73 8.48 6.73 13.72
N ALA A 74 7.95 6.02 12.72
CA ALA A 74 7.20 4.80 12.95
C ALA A 74 8.12 3.71 13.50
N ARG A 75 7.73 3.09 14.63
CA ARG A 75 8.42 1.93 15.21
C ARG A 75 7.60 0.65 15.14
N LYS A 76 6.32 0.79 14.83
CA LYS A 76 5.36 -0.28 14.68
C LYS A 76 4.38 0.10 13.58
N ILE A 77 4.16 -0.82 12.65
CA ILE A 77 3.18 -0.65 11.59
C ILE A 77 2.25 -1.85 11.52
N LYS A 78 1.05 -1.59 11.02
CA LYS A 78 0.13 -2.60 10.54
C LYS A 78 0.21 -2.64 9.02
N LEU A 79 0.65 -3.76 8.46
CA LEU A 79 0.79 -3.95 7.02
C LEU A 79 -0.43 -4.68 6.45
N ILE A 80 -1.30 -3.92 5.80
CA ILE A 80 -2.46 -4.44 5.07
C ILE A 80 -1.98 -5.03 3.73
N THR A 81 -2.19 -6.33 3.54
CA THR A 81 -1.89 -7.11 2.33
C THR A 81 -2.93 -8.21 2.14
N SER A 82 -2.84 -9.04 1.11
CA SER A 82 -3.71 -10.22 0.93
C SER A 82 -2.95 -11.53 1.07
N HIS A 83 -3.70 -12.64 1.21
CA HIS A 83 -3.13 -13.99 1.37
C HIS A 83 -2.14 -14.35 0.26
N SER A 84 -2.48 -14.04 -0.98
CA SER A 84 -1.64 -14.35 -2.14
C SER A 84 -0.33 -13.55 -2.18
N HIS A 85 -0.35 -12.32 -1.66
CA HIS A 85 0.83 -11.46 -1.57
C HIS A 85 1.64 -11.65 -0.28
N LEU A 86 1.06 -12.29 0.74
CA LEU A 86 1.65 -12.39 2.08
C LEU A 86 3.03 -13.05 2.10
N PRO A 87 3.31 -14.19 1.42
CA PRO A 87 4.61 -14.85 1.55
C PRO A 87 5.78 -13.93 1.17
N ARG A 88 5.68 -13.22 0.04
CA ARG A 88 6.71 -12.29 -0.40
C ARG A 88 6.74 -11.04 0.47
N ALA A 89 5.58 -10.42 0.71
CA ALA A 89 5.47 -9.23 1.55
C ALA A 89 6.06 -9.46 2.95
N LYS A 90 5.91 -10.67 3.51
CA LYS A 90 6.45 -11.03 4.82
C LYS A 90 7.97 -10.98 4.85
N TRP A 91 8.64 -11.63 3.90
CA TRP A 91 10.10 -11.60 3.81
C TRP A 91 10.62 -10.18 3.63
N MET A 92 10.04 -9.42 2.69
CA MET A 92 10.43 -8.04 2.41
C MET A 92 10.30 -7.15 3.65
N ALA A 93 9.16 -7.24 4.35
CA ALA A 93 8.91 -6.48 5.57
C ALA A 93 9.92 -6.84 6.67
N GLN A 94 10.16 -8.13 6.92
CA GLN A 94 11.07 -8.57 7.97
C GLN A 94 12.52 -8.15 7.69
N ILE A 95 12.94 -8.21 6.43
CA ILE A 95 14.31 -7.83 6.03
C ILE A 95 14.45 -6.30 6.04
N ILE A 96 13.59 -5.57 5.34
CA ILE A 96 13.75 -4.13 5.11
C ILE A 96 13.31 -3.33 6.33
N PHE A 97 12.07 -3.53 6.81
CA PHE A 97 11.57 -2.77 7.96
C PHE A 97 12.18 -3.27 9.28
N GLY A 98 12.38 -4.59 9.41
CA GLY A 98 13.01 -5.18 10.59
C GLY A 98 14.45 -4.70 10.79
N ALA A 99 15.26 -4.60 9.73
CA ALA A 99 16.61 -4.06 9.82
C ALA A 99 16.66 -2.58 10.27
N HIS A 100 15.56 -1.85 10.09
CA HIS A 100 15.40 -0.44 10.49
C HIS A 100 14.64 -0.27 11.82
N GLY A 101 14.44 -1.37 12.56
CA GLY A 101 13.81 -1.34 13.88
C GLY A 101 12.31 -1.02 13.84
N ILE A 102 11.64 -1.36 12.74
CA ILE A 102 10.19 -1.21 12.59
C ILE A 102 9.53 -2.58 12.72
N TRP A 103 8.70 -2.74 13.77
CA TRP A 103 7.90 -3.94 13.96
C TRP A 103 6.71 -3.97 13.00
N VAL A 104 6.43 -5.14 12.41
CA VAL A 104 5.38 -5.29 11.40
C VAL A 104 4.34 -6.32 11.86
N GLU A 105 3.10 -5.86 12.01
CA GLU A 105 1.93 -6.72 12.19
C GLU A 105 1.20 -6.87 10.85
N PHE A 106 1.01 -8.10 10.38
CA PHE A 106 0.32 -8.34 9.13
C PHE A 106 -1.19 -8.37 9.34
N ASP A 107 -1.91 -7.62 8.51
CA ASP A 107 -3.36 -7.62 8.45
C ASP A 107 -3.78 -8.13 7.07
N VAL A 108 -4.30 -9.36 7.03
CA VAL A 108 -4.48 -10.11 5.79
C VAL A 108 -5.92 -10.05 5.34
N VAL A 109 -6.16 -9.28 4.27
CA VAL A 109 -7.48 -9.11 3.68
C VAL A 109 -7.83 -10.32 2.83
N GLN A 110 -9.05 -10.81 3.00
CA GLN A 110 -9.63 -11.84 2.15
C GLN A 110 -9.97 -11.21 0.79
N GLU A 111 -9.40 -11.73 -0.28
CA GLU A 111 -9.69 -11.31 -1.65
C GLU A 111 -10.37 -12.48 -2.38
N GLN A 112 -11.47 -12.20 -3.09
CA GLN A 112 -12.05 -13.19 -4.00
C GLN A 112 -11.35 -13.09 -5.35
N GLY A 113 -10.79 -14.20 -5.82
CA GLY A 113 -10.12 -14.30 -7.12
C GLY A 113 -8.82 -15.09 -7.08
N VAL A 114 -8.40 -15.59 -8.24
CA VAL A 114 -7.06 -16.16 -8.44
C VAL A 114 -6.07 -15.00 -8.38
N PRO A 115 -4.91 -15.12 -7.68
CA PRO A 115 -3.89 -14.07 -7.71
C PRO A 115 -3.61 -13.63 -9.13
N GLY A 116 -3.77 -12.33 -9.41
CA GLY A 116 -3.55 -11.75 -10.73
C GLY A 116 -2.11 -11.90 -11.26
N ASN A 117 -1.21 -12.42 -10.43
CA ASN A 117 0.16 -12.76 -10.81
C ASN A 117 0.57 -14.10 -10.18
N GLN A 118 0.58 -15.17 -10.98
CA GLN A 118 1.36 -16.36 -10.62
C GLN A 118 2.83 -16.03 -10.89
N GLU A 119 3.50 -15.57 -9.85
CA GLU A 119 4.85 -15.08 -10.00
C GLU A 119 5.85 -16.22 -10.11
N SER A 120 6.70 -16.17 -11.13
CA SER A 120 7.76 -17.15 -11.32
C SER A 120 8.64 -17.25 -10.06
N PRO A 121 9.01 -18.47 -9.62
CA PRO A 121 9.96 -18.68 -8.53
C PRO A 121 11.27 -17.92 -8.73
N PHE A 122 11.71 -17.77 -9.98
CA PHE A 122 12.92 -17.03 -10.34
C PHE A 122 12.80 -15.53 -10.03
N LYS A 123 11.65 -14.91 -10.33
CA LYS A 123 11.39 -13.51 -10.01
C LYS A 123 11.34 -13.29 -8.49
N THR A 124 10.76 -14.23 -7.75
CA THR A 124 10.74 -14.18 -6.28
C THR A 124 12.16 -14.29 -5.69
N ALA A 125 13.00 -15.18 -6.22
CA ALA A 125 14.39 -15.31 -5.78
C ALA A 125 15.21 -14.04 -6.05
N LEU A 126 15.08 -13.45 -7.24
CA LEU A 126 15.73 -12.17 -7.58
C LEU A 126 15.29 -11.04 -6.64
N ASP A 127 14.00 -10.95 -6.33
CA ASP A 127 13.49 -9.95 -5.38
C ASP A 127 14.07 -10.15 -3.98
N ILE A 128 14.20 -11.40 -3.51
CA ILE A 128 14.83 -11.70 -2.21
C ILE A 128 16.31 -11.29 -2.22
N ILE A 129 17.07 -11.67 -3.24
CA ILE A 129 18.50 -11.31 -3.36
C ILE A 129 18.66 -9.78 -3.39
N ARG A 130 17.85 -9.10 -4.21
CA ARG A 130 17.82 -7.64 -4.29
C ARG A 130 17.52 -7.01 -2.93
N SER A 131 16.63 -7.61 -2.15
CA SER A 131 16.25 -7.12 -0.81
C SER A 131 17.36 -7.27 0.21
N PHE A 132 18.08 -8.39 0.19
CA PHE A 132 19.25 -8.58 1.05
C PHE A 132 20.38 -7.64 0.68
N ALA A 133 20.69 -7.54 -0.61
CA ALA A 133 21.69 -6.58 -1.10
C ALA A 133 21.32 -5.15 -0.72
N TRP A 134 20.02 -4.80 -0.84
CA TRP A 134 19.55 -3.50 -0.41
C TRP A 134 19.63 -3.30 1.10
N ALA A 135 19.17 -4.26 1.91
CA ALA A 135 19.23 -4.13 3.37
C ALA A 135 20.67 -3.92 3.87
N LEU A 136 21.63 -4.59 3.25
CA LEU A 136 23.06 -4.38 3.52
C LEU A 136 23.53 -2.97 3.12
N TRP A 137 23.03 -2.43 2.01
CA TRP A 137 23.39 -1.09 1.50
C TRP A 137 22.56 0.05 2.10
N SER A 138 21.47 -0.29 2.77
CA SER A 138 20.38 0.61 3.13
C SER A 138 20.80 1.82 3.93
N HIS A 139 21.79 1.61 4.79
CA HIS A 139 22.31 2.63 5.70
C HIS A 139 23.11 3.73 4.98
N PHE A 140 23.44 3.56 3.69
CA PHE A 140 24.26 4.49 2.92
C PHE A 140 23.48 5.36 1.91
N GLN A 141 22.37 4.86 1.36
CA GLN A 141 21.60 5.55 0.31
C GLN A 141 20.11 5.23 0.48
N HIS A 142 19.29 6.24 0.81
CA HIS A 142 17.83 6.12 0.85
C HIS A 142 17.26 6.87 -0.37
N PRO A 143 16.79 6.19 -1.42
CA PRO A 143 16.11 6.87 -2.51
C PRO A 143 14.74 7.33 -2.05
N GLN A 144 14.44 8.57 -2.38
CA GLN A 144 13.17 9.21 -2.07
C GLN A 144 12.19 8.93 -3.21
N CYS A 145 10.94 8.64 -2.87
CA CYS A 145 9.89 8.68 -3.88
C CYS A 145 9.58 10.14 -4.21
N ALA A 146 9.79 10.53 -5.46
CA ALA A 146 9.47 11.88 -5.93
C ALA A 146 7.95 12.16 -5.99
N ASN A 147 7.12 11.11 -5.92
CA ASN A 147 5.68 11.19 -6.05
C ASN A 147 4.97 10.67 -4.79
N VAL A 148 4.99 11.49 -3.74
CA VAL A 148 4.23 11.27 -2.50
C VAL A 148 3.14 12.32 -2.38
N ILE A 149 1.89 11.88 -2.37
CA ILE A 149 0.71 12.76 -2.44
C ILE A 149 -0.13 12.57 -1.18
N ASN A 150 -0.53 13.66 -0.52
CA ASN A 150 -1.58 13.58 0.49
C ASN A 150 -2.93 13.45 -0.20
N LEU A 151 -3.77 12.52 0.23
CA LEU A 151 -5.03 12.22 -0.45
C LEU A 151 -5.98 13.43 -0.50
N LYS A 152 -5.89 14.35 0.46
CA LYS A 152 -6.67 15.59 0.47
C LYS A 152 -6.31 16.53 -0.70
N ASP A 153 -5.10 16.41 -1.23
CA ASP A 153 -4.51 17.31 -2.22
C ASP A 153 -4.60 16.75 -3.65
N VAL A 154 -5.29 15.62 -3.85
CA VAL A 154 -5.52 15.01 -5.17
C VAL A 154 -6.33 15.95 -6.06
N ASN A 155 -5.74 16.37 -7.18
CA ASN A 155 -6.36 17.25 -8.16
C ASN A 155 -7.27 16.46 -9.12
N LEU A 156 -8.57 16.41 -8.81
CA LEU A 156 -9.57 15.74 -9.64
C LEU A 156 -9.73 16.37 -11.03
N ASP A 157 -9.49 17.67 -11.19
CA ASP A 157 -9.66 18.34 -12.48
C ASP A 157 -8.58 17.93 -13.48
N ALA A 158 -7.34 17.78 -13.02
CA ALA A 158 -6.25 17.22 -13.84
C ALA A 158 -6.60 15.82 -14.36
N TRP A 159 -7.14 14.96 -13.48
CA TRP A 159 -7.53 13.60 -13.86
C TRP A 159 -8.75 13.55 -14.80
N ARG A 160 -9.69 14.50 -14.68
CA ARG A 160 -10.83 14.60 -15.62
C ARG A 160 -10.36 14.92 -17.04
N GLN A 161 -9.32 15.74 -17.18
CA GLN A 161 -8.76 16.10 -18.48
C GLN A 161 -8.04 14.94 -19.15
N THR A 162 -7.34 14.10 -18.37
CA THR A 162 -6.65 12.91 -18.91
C THR A 162 -7.59 11.73 -19.15
N GLY A 163 -8.77 11.76 -18.55
CA GLY A 163 -9.67 10.62 -18.46
C GLY A 163 -9.15 9.58 -17.46
N TYR A 164 -10.02 9.14 -16.55
CA TYR A 164 -9.70 8.05 -15.62
C TYR A 164 -10.89 7.09 -15.53
N LYS A 165 -10.58 5.80 -15.30
CA LYS A 165 -11.60 4.78 -15.14
C LYS A 165 -11.26 3.96 -13.92
N CYS A 166 -12.09 4.10 -12.89
CA CYS A 166 -12.01 3.24 -11.73
C CYS A 166 -12.59 1.87 -12.09
N GLU A 167 -11.92 0.82 -11.64
CA GLU A 167 -12.49 -0.51 -11.66
C GLU A 167 -13.85 -0.48 -10.94
N ARG A 168 -14.85 -1.18 -11.50
CA ARG A 168 -16.20 -1.18 -10.95
C ARG A 168 -16.17 -1.73 -9.52
N GLU A 169 -16.86 -1.04 -8.63
CA GLU A 169 -17.02 -1.38 -7.21
C GLU A 169 -17.92 -2.61 -7.00
N VAL A 170 -17.68 -3.71 -7.73
CA VAL A 170 -18.49 -4.94 -7.73
C VAL A 170 -18.60 -5.57 -6.33
N GLY A 171 -17.74 -5.17 -5.39
CA GLY A 171 -17.75 -5.65 -4.00
C GLY A 171 -18.31 -4.68 -2.95
N ILE A 172 -18.85 -3.51 -3.31
CA ILE A 172 -19.37 -2.57 -2.29
C ILE A 172 -20.84 -2.87 -1.94
N GLU A 173 -21.66 -3.31 -2.89
CA GLU A 173 -23.07 -3.69 -2.62
C GLU A 173 -23.17 -4.93 -1.70
N SER A 174 -22.28 -5.91 -1.84
CA SER A 174 -22.34 -7.15 -1.05
C SER A 174 -21.81 -7.05 0.39
N ILE A 175 -21.10 -5.96 0.73
CA ILE A 175 -20.57 -5.74 2.10
C ILE A 175 -21.57 -4.95 2.95
N ASP A 176 -22.37 -4.06 2.35
CA ASP A 176 -23.40 -3.30 3.07
C ASP A 176 -24.69 -4.12 3.31
N GLU A 177 -24.89 -5.26 2.64
CA GLU A 177 -26.02 -6.18 2.87
C GLU A 177 -25.80 -7.19 4.03
N GLN A 178 -24.61 -7.22 4.64
CA GLN A 178 -24.28 -8.12 5.77
C GLN A 178 -24.20 -7.42 7.13
N LYS A 179 -24.80 -6.23 7.27
CA LYS A 179 -24.80 -5.48 8.54
C LYS A 179 -26.19 -5.20 9.07
#